data_AF-A0A3R8SSP2-F1
#
_entry.id   AF-A0A3R8SSP2-F1
#
_cell.length_a   1.000
_cell.length_b   1.000
_cell.length_c   1.000
_cell.angle_alpha   90.00
_cell.angle_beta   90.00
_cell.angle_gamma   90.00
#
_symmetry.space_group_name_H-M   'P 1'
#
loop_
_entity.id
_entity.type
_entity.pdbx_description
1 polymer ?
#
loop_
_entity_poly.entity_id
_entity_poly.type
_entity_poly.pdbx_seq_one_letter_code
_entity_poly.pdbx_strand_id
1 'polypeptide(L)'
;MISVPISLITIIDSEPQDFIIPISIISFLIFYFIIRYFLWNIYGKENIIINNKTISYNRDFGLYQTKYTSNHYYKLDFAIEHVKKDNNVELGELIFINFSEETQLSEVIFQTSILIELKELEKLRQEIELHLYDIDKDKLAGNYIVFSQN
;
A
#
# COMPACT_ATOMS: atom_id res chain seq x y z
N MET A 1 -24.08 13.76 38.95
CA MET A 1 -23.74 12.37 38.56
C MET A 1 -22.52 12.42 37.65
N ILE A 2 -21.32 12.34 38.22
CA ILE A 2 -20.08 12.01 37.50
C ILE A 2 -19.33 11.11 38.47
N SER A 3 -19.59 9.80 38.40
CA SER A 3 -18.99 8.78 39.28
C SER A 3 -18.21 7.75 38.46
N VAL A 4 -17.39 8.24 37.56
CA VAL A 4 -16.35 7.47 36.89
C VAL A 4 -15.18 8.45 36.76
N PRO A 5 -14.00 8.26 37.40
CA PRO A 5 -13.40 6.98 37.79
C PRO A 5 -12.61 7.03 39.12
N ILE A 6 -13.26 6.93 40.28
CA ILE A 6 -12.54 6.56 41.52
C ILE A 6 -12.19 5.06 41.51
N SER A 7 -12.98 4.27 40.77
CA SER A 7 -12.78 2.83 40.55
C SER A 7 -11.52 2.47 39.75
N LEU A 8 -10.93 3.40 38.98
CA LEU A 8 -9.66 3.16 38.30
C LEU A 8 -8.46 3.35 39.24
N ILE A 9 -8.61 4.17 40.29
CA ILE A 9 -7.55 4.49 41.25
C ILE A 9 -7.44 3.38 42.31
N THR A 10 -8.55 2.74 42.68
CA THR A 10 -8.57 1.68 43.71
C THR A 10 -7.97 0.34 43.26
N ILE A 11 -7.67 0.16 41.97
CA ILE A 11 -6.99 -1.06 41.46
C ILE A 11 -5.47 -1.00 41.70
N ILE A 12 -4.93 0.18 42.04
CA ILE A 12 -3.48 0.40 42.16
C ILE A 12 -2.93 -0.07 43.53
N ASP A 13 -3.79 -0.33 44.51
CA ASP A 13 -3.40 -0.55 45.91
C ASP A 13 -3.17 -2.04 46.29
N SER A 14 -3.27 -2.96 45.33
CA SER A 14 -3.05 -4.39 45.55
C SER A 14 -2.07 -4.97 44.54
N GLU A 15 -0.77 -4.86 44.83
CA GLU A 15 0.38 -5.44 44.11
C GLU A 15 0.09 -6.02 42.70
N PRO A 16 -0.07 -5.20 41.63
CA PRO A 16 -0.03 -5.71 40.26
C PRO A 16 1.00 -4.92 39.44
N GLN A 17 2.02 -4.32 40.06
CA GLN A 17 3.02 -3.50 39.36
C GLN A 17 3.71 -4.29 38.23
N ASP A 18 3.92 -5.58 38.42
CA ASP A 18 4.52 -6.48 37.43
C ASP A 18 3.66 -6.64 36.17
N PHE A 19 2.34 -6.41 36.26
CA PHE A 19 1.42 -6.52 35.13
C PHE A 19 1.11 -5.19 34.44
N ILE A 20 1.38 -4.04 35.08
CA ILE A 20 1.10 -2.72 34.50
C ILE A 20 1.91 -2.50 33.22
N ILE A 21 3.20 -2.86 33.23
CA ILE A 21 4.09 -2.72 32.08
C ILE A 21 3.60 -3.57 30.89
N PRO A 22 3.40 -4.90 31.02
CA PRO A 22 2.94 -5.72 29.90
C PRO A 22 1.54 -5.32 29.41
N ILE A 23 0.61 -4.96 30.30
CA ILE A 23 -0.71 -4.45 29.91
C ILE A 23 -0.59 -3.16 29.10
N SER A 24 0.30 -2.25 29.50
CA SER A 24 0.54 -0.99 28.79
C SER A 24 1.13 -1.23 27.40
N ILE A 25 2.08 -2.16 27.26
CA ILE A 25 2.66 -2.54 25.96
C ILE A 25 1.60 -3.14 25.04
N ILE A 26 0.80 -4.09 25.54
CA ILE A 26 -0.28 -4.72 24.77
C ILE A 26 -1.31 -3.67 24.34
N SER A 27 -1.71 -2.80 25.26
CA SER A 27 -2.67 -1.72 24.97
C SER A 27 -2.12 -0.79 23.88
N PHE A 28 -0.85 -0.37 24.01
CA PHE A 28 -0.20 0.47 23.00
C PHE A 28 -0.15 -0.21 21.62
N LEU A 29 0.19 -1.49 21.55
CA LEU A 29 0.21 -2.25 20.30
C LEU A 29 -1.18 -2.29 19.65
N ILE A 30 -2.23 -2.58 20.43
CA ILE A 30 -3.62 -2.59 19.94
C ILE A 30 -3.99 -1.21 19.36
N PHE A 31 -3.74 -0.14 20.12
CA PHE A 31 -4.02 1.23 19.64
C PHE A 31 -3.21 1.57 18.39
N TYR A 32 -1.94 1.19 18.32
CA TYR A 32 -1.09 1.41 17.15
C TYR A 32 -1.69 0.76 15.89
N PHE A 33 -2.14 -0.50 15.97
CA PHE A 33 -2.76 -1.18 14.83
C PHE A 33 -4.10 -0.55 14.42
N ILE A 34 -4.94 -0.17 15.39
CA ILE A 34 -6.23 0.49 15.12
C ILE A 34 -6.02 1.83 14.43
N ILE A 35 -5.12 2.67 14.96
CA ILE A 35 -4.82 3.99 14.38
C ILE A 35 -4.24 3.82 12.98
N ARG A 36 -3.32 2.88 12.78
CA ARG A 36 -2.76 2.60 11.46
C ARG A 36 -3.83 2.18 10.45
N TYR A 37 -4.74 1.30 10.85
CA TYR A 37 -5.86 0.89 9.99
C TYR A 37 -6.80 2.06 9.70
N PHE A 38 -7.14 2.86 10.70
CA PHE A 38 -7.96 4.05 10.53
C PHE A 38 -7.34 5.07 9.56
N LEU A 39 -6.04 5.34 9.71
CA LEU A 39 -5.32 6.24 8.81
C LEU A 39 -5.28 5.72 7.37
N TRP A 40 -5.12 4.41 7.17
CA TRP A 40 -5.17 3.80 5.84
C TRP A 40 -6.53 3.97 5.18
N ASN A 41 -7.63 3.82 5.92
CA ASN A 41 -8.97 3.94 5.33
C ASN A 41 -9.37 5.38 5.01
N ILE A 42 -8.80 6.38 5.67
CA ILE A 42 -9.17 7.79 5.47
C ILE A 42 -8.21 8.51 4.52
N TYR A 43 -6.92 8.23 4.66
CA TYR A 43 -5.85 8.95 3.96
C TYR A 43 -4.92 8.02 3.18
N GLY A 44 -5.22 6.72 3.12
CA GLY A 44 -4.35 5.74 2.49
C GLY A 44 -4.17 6.04 1.01
N LYS A 45 -2.91 6.22 0.61
CA LYS A 45 -2.54 6.31 -0.80
C LYS A 45 -1.40 5.38 -1.11
N GLU A 46 -1.41 4.86 -2.32
CA GLU A 46 -0.28 4.14 -2.89
C GLU A 46 0.40 5.04 -3.90
N ASN A 47 1.69 5.30 -3.69
CA ASN A 47 2.49 5.99 -4.69
C ASN A 47 3.37 4.96 -5.39
N ILE A 48 3.25 4.93 -6.70
CA ILE A 48 4.02 4.04 -7.57
C ILE A 48 4.77 4.92 -8.56
N ILE A 49 6.07 4.68 -8.65
CA ILE A 49 6.99 5.34 -9.58
C ILE A 49 7.59 4.25 -10.45
N ILE A 50 7.32 4.34 -11.75
CA ILE A 50 7.79 3.38 -12.74
C ILE A 50 8.70 4.11 -13.71
N ASN A 51 9.86 3.54 -14.01
CA ASN A 51 10.73 4.01 -15.09
C ASN A 51 10.92 2.88 -16.12
N ASN A 52 12.07 2.75 -16.77
CA ASN A 52 12.31 1.69 -17.76
C ASN A 52 12.97 0.43 -17.16
N LYS A 53 13.41 0.45 -15.91
CA LYS A 53 14.21 -0.63 -15.28
C LYS A 53 13.80 -0.96 -13.85
N THR A 54 13.09 -0.05 -13.18
CA THR A 54 12.70 -0.19 -11.79
C THR A 54 11.28 0.28 -11.56
N ILE A 55 10.62 -0.43 -10.66
CA ILE A 55 9.37 0.00 -10.03
C ILE A 55 9.69 0.31 -8.57
N SER A 56 9.27 1.49 -8.12
CA SER A 56 9.42 1.92 -6.73
C SER A 56 8.06 2.28 -6.18
N TYR A 57 7.76 1.83 -4.97
CA TYR A 57 6.46 2.07 -4.36
C TYR A 57 6.58 2.39 -2.87
N ASN A 58 5.65 3.19 -2.37
CA ASN A 58 5.44 3.38 -0.95
C ASN A 58 3.95 3.57 -0.63
N ARG A 59 3.64 3.55 0.67
CA ARG A 59 2.30 3.81 1.20
C ARG A 59 2.32 5.09 2.02
N ASP A 60 1.39 5.98 1.70
CA ASP A 60 1.13 7.20 2.46
C ASP A 60 -0.08 6.99 3.37
N PHE A 61 0.10 7.25 4.66
CA PHE A 61 -0.95 7.18 5.69
C PHE A 61 -1.37 8.60 6.14
N GLY A 62 -1.01 9.64 5.38
CA GLY A 62 -1.26 11.05 5.65
C GLY A 62 -0.32 11.65 6.70
N LEU A 63 -0.30 11.07 7.91
CA LEU A 63 0.57 11.53 9.00
C LEU A 63 2.01 11.02 8.88
N TYR A 64 2.21 9.91 8.17
CA TYR A 64 3.51 9.34 7.91
C TYR A 64 3.49 8.53 6.61
N GLN A 65 4.67 8.31 6.03
CA GLN A 65 4.85 7.52 4.82
C GLN A 65 5.80 6.36 5.08
N THR A 66 5.58 5.23 4.42
CA THR A 66 6.58 4.16 4.41
C THR A 66 7.76 4.56 3.55
N LYS A 67 8.91 3.94 3.81
CA LYS A 67 10.06 4.04 2.89
C LYS A 67 9.69 3.47 1.53
N TYR A 68 10.32 4.00 0.48
CA TYR A 68 10.23 3.42 -0.85
C TYR A 68 10.92 2.06 -0.88
N THR A 69 10.22 1.07 -1.41
CA THR A 69 10.79 -0.21 -1.84
C THR A 69 10.95 -0.15 -3.34
N SER A 70 12.13 -0.50 -3.84
CA SER A 70 12.45 -0.47 -5.27
C SER A 70 12.85 -1.86 -5.76
N ASN A 71 12.13 -2.36 -6.76
CA ASN A 71 12.41 -3.63 -7.42
C ASN A 71 12.89 -3.37 -8.84
N HIS A 72 13.98 -4.02 -9.23
CA HIS A 72 14.45 -4.01 -10.62
C HIS A 72 13.67 -5.05 -11.42
N TYR A 73 13.43 -4.76 -12.70
CA TYR A 73 12.84 -5.71 -13.63
C TYR A 73 13.60 -5.67 -14.96
N TYR A 74 13.56 -6.79 -15.67
CA TYR A 74 14.11 -6.91 -17.01
C TYR A 74 13.08 -6.51 -18.05
N LYS A 75 11.91 -7.16 -17.99
CA LYS A 75 10.74 -6.84 -18.81
C LYS A 75 9.54 -6.76 -17.91
N LEU A 76 8.92 -5.59 -17.88
CA LEU A 76 7.68 -5.35 -17.16
C LEU A 76 6.50 -5.90 -17.98
N ASP A 77 5.51 -6.41 -17.29
CA ASP A 77 4.19 -6.77 -17.81
C ASP A 77 3.14 -6.48 -16.72
N PHE A 78 1.87 -6.45 -17.10
CA PHE A 78 0.75 -6.08 -16.23
C PHE A 78 -0.36 -7.10 -16.30
N ALA A 79 -0.94 -7.43 -15.15
CA ALA A 79 -2.17 -8.20 -15.06
C ALA A 79 -3.21 -7.42 -14.25
N ILE A 80 -4.48 -7.56 -14.63
CA ILE A 80 -5.61 -7.06 -13.85
C ILE A 80 -6.32 -8.27 -13.26
N GLU A 81 -6.35 -8.35 -11.94
CA GLU A 81 -7.08 -9.39 -11.22
C GLU A 81 -8.42 -8.84 -10.72
N HIS A 82 -9.51 -9.51 -11.09
CA HIS A 82 -10.84 -9.13 -10.65
C HIS A 82 -11.13 -9.74 -9.28
N VAL A 83 -11.27 -8.87 -8.28
CA VAL A 83 -11.36 -9.29 -6.87
C VAL A 83 -12.80 -9.33 -6.40
N LYS A 84 -13.60 -8.30 -6.72
CA LYS A 84 -14.94 -8.13 -6.13
C LYS A 84 -15.86 -7.38 -7.06
N LYS A 85 -17.15 -7.73 -7.01
CA LYS A 85 -18.24 -6.90 -7.55
C LYS A 85 -18.98 -6.23 -6.39
N ASP A 86 -19.05 -4.90 -6.41
CA ASP A 86 -19.72 -4.09 -5.38
C ASP A 86 -20.68 -3.10 -6.04
N ASN A 87 -21.96 -3.12 -5.67
CA ASN A 87 -22.99 -2.23 -6.23
C ASN A 87 -22.99 -2.14 -7.77
N ASN A 88 -22.77 -3.27 -8.45
CA ASN A 88 -22.68 -3.36 -9.92
C ASN A 88 -21.43 -2.73 -10.55
N VAL A 89 -20.47 -2.31 -9.74
CA VAL A 89 -19.11 -1.90 -10.14
C VAL A 89 -18.16 -3.07 -9.92
N GLU A 90 -17.37 -3.38 -10.93
CA GLU A 90 -16.38 -4.46 -10.88
C GLU A 90 -15.05 -3.85 -10.45
N LEU A 91 -14.51 -4.36 -9.35
CA LEU A 91 -13.32 -3.88 -8.68
C LEU A 91 -12.22 -4.93 -8.80
N GLY A 92 -11.02 -4.46 -9.08
CA GLY A 92 -9.84 -5.31 -9.19
C GLY A 92 -8.60 -4.62 -8.66
N GLU A 93 -7.47 -5.23 -8.96
CA GLU A 93 -6.15 -4.74 -8.62
C GLU A 93 -5.21 -4.84 -9.81
N LEU A 94 -4.20 -3.97 -9.85
CA LEU A 94 -3.15 -3.99 -10.85
C LEU A 94 -1.94 -4.73 -10.29
N ILE A 95 -1.52 -5.76 -11.03
CA ILE A 95 -0.38 -6.60 -10.71
C ILE A 95 0.73 -6.29 -11.71
N PHE A 96 1.92 -6.03 -11.17
CA PHE A 96 3.14 -5.76 -11.93
C PHE A 96 4.00 -7.01 -11.91
N ILE A 97 4.38 -7.45 -13.10
CA ILE A 97 5.07 -8.72 -13.32
C ILE A 97 6.42 -8.42 -13.98
N ASN A 98 7.49 -8.99 -13.44
CA ASN A 98 8.80 -9.06 -14.09
C ASN A 98 8.94 -10.40 -14.81
N PHE A 99 9.35 -10.37 -16.06
CA PHE A 99 9.85 -11.56 -16.73
C PHE A 99 11.37 -11.63 -16.57
N SER A 100 11.84 -12.49 -15.68
CA SER A 100 13.26 -12.61 -15.34
C SER A 100 14.07 -13.14 -16.53
N GLU A 101 15.17 -12.46 -16.88
CA GLU A 101 16.08 -12.92 -17.92
C GLU A 101 16.77 -14.24 -17.53
N GLU A 102 17.11 -14.40 -16.25
CA GLU A 102 17.86 -15.56 -15.75
C GLU A 102 17.01 -16.83 -15.68
N THR A 103 15.78 -16.71 -15.14
CA THR A 103 14.91 -17.87 -14.92
C THR A 103 13.89 -18.10 -16.03
N GLN A 104 13.67 -17.10 -16.90
CA GLN A 104 12.61 -17.10 -17.91
C GLN A 104 11.20 -17.32 -17.31
N LEU A 105 11.04 -16.99 -16.01
CA LEU A 105 9.78 -17.09 -15.29
C LEU A 105 9.20 -15.70 -15.01
N SER A 106 7.88 -15.68 -14.88
CA SER A 106 7.12 -14.50 -14.48
C SER A 106 7.07 -14.40 -12.96
N GLU A 107 7.45 -13.25 -12.42
CA GLU A 107 7.51 -12.98 -10.99
C GLU A 107 6.72 -11.71 -10.68
N VAL A 108 5.81 -11.78 -9.70
CA VAL A 108 5.07 -10.60 -9.24
C VAL A 108 6.02 -9.73 -8.42
N ILE A 109 6.23 -8.49 -8.88
CA ILE A 109 7.13 -7.52 -8.23
C ILE A 109 6.40 -6.46 -7.43
N PHE A 110 5.12 -6.23 -7.74
CA PHE A 110 4.24 -5.35 -6.97
C PHE A 110 2.76 -5.65 -7.30
N GLN A 111 1.88 -5.38 -6.35
CA GLN A 111 0.43 -5.51 -6.47
C GLN A 111 -0.21 -4.37 -5.68
N THR A 112 -1.15 -3.66 -6.30
CA THR A 112 -1.87 -2.56 -5.63
C THR A 112 -2.71 -3.11 -4.47
N SER A 113 -2.68 -2.43 -3.33
CA SER A 113 -3.49 -2.80 -2.16
C SER A 113 -4.88 -2.13 -2.17
N ILE A 114 -5.09 -1.13 -3.03
CA ILE A 114 -6.38 -0.45 -3.20
C ILE A 114 -7.13 -1.10 -4.36
N LEU A 115 -8.41 -1.43 -4.13
CA LEU A 115 -9.28 -1.95 -5.17
C LEU A 115 -9.82 -0.80 -6.02
N ILE A 116 -9.62 -0.90 -7.34
CA ILE A 116 -9.94 0.14 -8.30
C ILE A 116 -10.97 -0.41 -9.30
N GLU A 117 -11.86 0.42 -9.84
CA GLU A 117 -12.81 -0.01 -10.88
C GLU A 117 -12.03 -0.57 -12.09
N LEU A 118 -12.45 -1.72 -12.63
CA LEU A 118 -11.78 -2.36 -13.76
C LEU A 118 -11.58 -1.42 -14.95
N LYS A 119 -12.54 -0.52 -15.23
CA LYS A 119 -12.41 0.47 -16.30
C LYS A 119 -11.30 1.48 -16.05
N GLU A 120 -11.09 1.88 -14.80
CA GLU A 120 -10.00 2.77 -14.43
C GLU A 120 -8.66 2.04 -14.45
N LEU A 121 -8.63 0.79 -14.02
CA LEU A 121 -7.45 -0.08 -14.15
C LEU A 121 -7.01 -0.26 -15.60
N GLU A 122 -7.96 -0.48 -16.51
CA GLU A 122 -7.66 -0.58 -17.94
C GLU A 122 -7.12 0.73 -18.51
N LYS A 123 -7.66 1.88 -18.11
CA LYS A 123 -7.11 3.19 -18.50
C LYS A 123 -5.70 3.38 -17.97
N LEU A 124 -5.48 3.04 -16.69
CA LEU A 124 -4.17 3.15 -16.05
C LEU A 124 -3.14 2.25 -16.76
N ARG A 125 -3.52 1.01 -17.07
CA ARG A 125 -2.68 0.08 -17.84
C ARG A 125 -2.29 0.67 -19.19
N GLN A 126 -3.26 1.21 -19.94
CA GLN A 126 -3.00 1.84 -21.24
C GLN A 126 -2.09 3.07 -21.12
N GLU A 127 -2.28 3.91 -20.10
CA GLU A 127 -1.42 5.07 -19.86
C GLU A 127 0.01 4.64 -19.54
N ILE A 128 0.19 3.63 -18.69
CA ILE A 128 1.51 3.09 -18.35
C ILE A 128 2.15 2.48 -19.60
N GLU A 129 1.42 1.68 -20.38
CA GLU A 129 1.92 1.07 -21.60
C GLU A 129 2.38 2.13 -22.62
N LEU A 130 1.59 3.20 -22.81
CA LEU A 130 1.93 4.30 -23.72
C LEU A 130 3.17 5.06 -23.27
N HIS A 131 3.32 5.33 -21.98
CA HIS A 131 4.47 6.09 -21.47
C HIS A 131 5.74 5.25 -21.28
N LEU A 132 5.65 3.92 -21.27
CA LEU A 132 6.82 3.05 -21.08
C LEU A 132 7.26 2.33 -22.36
N TYR A 133 6.35 1.96 -23.26
CA TYR A 133 6.70 1.24 -24.50
C TYR A 133 6.77 2.12 -25.75
N ASP A 134 6.18 3.32 -25.75
CA ASP A 134 6.28 4.25 -26.90
C ASP A 134 7.59 5.07 -26.90
N ILE A 135 8.46 4.89 -25.88
CA ILE A 135 9.84 5.38 -25.88
C ILE A 135 10.78 4.23 -26.27
N ASP A 136 10.80 3.92 -27.57
CA ASP A 136 11.91 3.18 -28.17
C ASP A 136 13.10 4.15 -28.32
N LYS A 137 14.15 3.90 -27.52
CA LYS A 137 15.56 4.34 -27.64
C LYS A 137 15.88 5.85 -27.70
N ASP A 138 16.78 6.28 -26.82
CA ASP A 138 17.60 7.51 -26.86
C ASP A 138 17.17 8.79 -26.13
N LYS A 139 15.99 8.87 -25.52
CA LYS A 139 15.68 10.01 -24.63
C LYS A 139 14.83 9.53 -23.49
N LEU A 140 15.29 9.66 -22.25
CA LEU A 140 14.46 9.98 -21.07
C LEU A 140 15.35 9.99 -19.81
N ALA A 141 16.22 10.99 -19.72
CA ALA A 141 16.57 11.55 -18.42
C ALA A 141 15.41 12.50 -18.05
N GLY A 142 14.41 12.03 -17.30
CA GLY A 142 13.50 12.97 -16.61
C GLY A 142 12.00 12.67 -16.54
N ASN A 143 11.44 11.64 -17.19
CA ASN A 143 9.99 11.39 -17.07
C ASN A 143 9.72 10.24 -16.11
N TYR A 144 8.99 10.54 -15.04
CA TYR A 144 8.46 9.59 -14.06
C TYR A 144 6.94 9.80 -13.99
N ILE A 145 6.18 8.71 -13.93
CA ILE A 145 4.74 8.78 -13.66
C ILE A 145 4.59 8.60 -12.15
N VAL A 146 4.04 9.62 -11.47
CA VAL A 146 3.58 9.49 -10.08
C VAL A 146 2.09 9.25 -10.13
N PHE A 147 1.65 8.04 -9.80
CA PHE A 147 0.25 7.76 -9.57
C PHE A 147 -0.04 7.83 -8.07
N SER A 148 -1.11 8.53 -7.68
CA SER A 148 -1.59 8.63 -6.30
C SER A 148 -3.12 8.68 -6.34
N GLN A 149 -3.78 7.63 -5.86
CA GLN A 149 -5.25 7.58 -5.71
C GLN A 149 -5.63 7.61 -4.23
N ASN A 150 -6.74 8.32 -3.96
CA ASN A 150 -7.42 8.40 -2.65
C ASN A 150 -8.59 7.42 -2.60
#